data_AF-A0AAC9K5Q4-F1
#
_entry.id   AF-A0AAC9K5Q4-F1
#
_cell.length_a   1.000
_cell.length_b   1.000
_cell.length_c   1.000
_cell.angle_alpha   90.00
_cell.angle_beta   90.00
_cell.angle_gamma   90.00
#
_symmetry.space_group_name_H-M   'P 1'
#
loop_
_entity.id
_entity.type
_entity.pdbx_description
1 polymer ?
#
loop_
_entity_poly.entity_id
_entity_poly.type
_entity_poly.pdbx_seq_one_letter_code
_entity_poly.pdbx_strand_id
1 'polypeptide(L)'
;MDRKLVLNAHLAIAHGHRVEVTERIDELTGESLILSVRDLDTGIWYRRVEEPRGEFLRWLGRVVDCTVTIGGHSSQTTLTVDADRDGSGATSARAALNGADAAVDAAKAEADRWGGGDRVPEPEPERFW
;
A
#
# COMPACT_ATOMS: atom_id res chain seq x y z
N MET A 1 -10.68 -0.55 -4.17
CA MET A 1 -11.82 -1.46 -4.46
C MET A 1 -12.48 -1.74 -3.14
N ASP A 2 -13.80 -1.59 -3.07
CA ASP A 2 -14.50 -1.75 -1.80
C ASP A 2 -14.59 -3.22 -1.38
N ARG A 3 -14.13 -3.51 -0.18
CA ARG A 3 -14.21 -4.83 0.47
C ARG A 3 -15.11 -4.71 1.70
N LYS A 4 -16.10 -5.59 1.76
CA LYS A 4 -17.02 -5.69 2.90
C LYS A 4 -16.54 -6.77 3.86
N LEU A 5 -16.27 -6.39 5.10
CA LEU A 5 -15.81 -7.28 6.17
C LEU A 5 -16.93 -7.45 7.20
N VAL A 6 -17.22 -8.68 7.58
CA VAL A 6 -18.21 -9.00 8.62
C VAL A 6 -17.49 -9.65 9.78
N LEU A 7 -17.58 -9.03 10.96
CA LEU A 7 -16.87 -9.46 12.16
C LEU A 7 -17.88 -9.71 13.29
N ASN A 8 -17.73 -10.83 13.98
CA ASN A 8 -18.51 -11.14 15.19
C ASN A 8 -17.86 -10.51 16.42
N ALA A 9 -17.75 -9.18 16.43
CA ALA A 9 -17.15 -8.38 17.50
C ALA A 9 -17.71 -6.95 17.48
N HIS A 10 -17.58 -6.25 18.61
CA HIS A 10 -17.77 -4.80 18.67
C HIS A 10 -16.45 -4.11 18.30
N LEU A 11 -16.40 -3.50 17.12
CA LEU A 11 -15.31 -2.60 16.73
C LEU A 11 -15.92 -1.35 16.12
N ALA A 12 -15.42 -0.19 16.53
CA ALA A 12 -15.88 1.09 16.02
C ALA A 12 -14.67 1.82 15.48
N ILE A 13 -14.62 1.98 14.16
CA ILE A 13 -13.54 2.68 13.46
C ILE A 13 -14.19 3.81 12.67
N ALA A 14 -13.67 5.02 12.82
CA ALA A 14 -14.26 6.20 12.17
C ALA A 14 -14.04 6.17 10.65
N HIS A 15 -14.98 6.79 9.94
CA HIS A 15 -14.88 6.99 8.49
C HIS A 15 -13.55 7.68 8.13
N GLY A 16 -12.90 7.19 7.08
CA GLY A 16 -11.65 7.74 6.54
C GLY A 16 -10.38 7.25 7.23
N HIS A 17 -10.49 6.59 8.38
CA HIS A 17 -9.34 6.00 9.08
C HIS A 17 -8.65 4.95 8.19
N ARG A 18 -7.33 4.92 8.26
CA ARG A 18 -6.46 3.94 7.62
C ARG A 18 -6.46 2.70 8.47
N VAL A 19 -6.67 1.55 7.84
CA VAL A 19 -6.69 0.27 8.52
C VAL A 19 -5.71 -0.70 7.89
N GLU A 20 -5.07 -1.50 8.73
CA GLU A 20 -4.37 -2.72 8.32
C GLU A 20 -5.24 -3.91 8.67
N VAL A 21 -5.55 -4.74 7.68
CA VAL A 21 -6.36 -5.94 7.86
C VAL A 21 -5.49 -7.16 7.62
N THR A 22 -5.57 -8.12 8.54
CA THR A 22 -5.00 -9.45 8.37
C THR A 22 -6.12 -10.46 8.21
N GLU A 23 -6.09 -11.19 7.11
CA GLU A 23 -7.06 -12.23 6.79
C GLU A 23 -6.38 -13.54 6.41
N ARG A 24 -7.12 -14.64 6.55
CA ARG A 24 -6.74 -15.95 6.02
C ARG A 24 -7.73 -16.33 4.94
N ILE A 25 -7.22 -16.76 3.79
CA ILE A 25 -8.05 -17.36 2.76
C ILE A 25 -8.07 -18.87 3.00
N ASP A 26 -9.25 -19.44 3.14
CA ASP A 26 -9.43 -20.88 3.16
C ASP A 26 -9.22 -21.42 1.74
N GLU A 27 -8.20 -22.25 1.53
CA GLU A 27 -7.88 -22.79 0.19
C GLU A 27 -8.95 -23.75 -0.35
N LEU A 28 -9.74 -24.36 0.53
CA LEU A 28 -10.76 -25.33 0.15
C LEU A 28 -12.08 -24.64 -0.23
N THR A 29 -12.46 -23.58 0.51
CA THR A 29 -13.74 -22.88 0.29
C THR A 29 -13.59 -21.55 -0.45
N GLY A 30 -12.38 -20.97 -0.47
CA GLY A 30 -12.13 -19.61 -0.95
C GLY A 30 -12.63 -18.51 -0.02
N GLU A 31 -13.15 -18.86 1.17
CA GLU A 31 -13.67 -17.89 2.12
C GLU A 31 -12.55 -17.13 2.83
N SER A 32 -12.74 -15.82 3.03
CA SER A 32 -11.82 -15.01 3.82
C SER A 32 -12.27 -14.94 5.28
N LEU A 33 -11.36 -15.32 6.18
CA LEU A 33 -11.52 -15.17 7.61
C LEU A 33 -10.69 -13.99 8.11
N ILE A 34 -11.35 -12.97 8.64
CA ILE A 34 -10.66 -11.81 9.24
C ILE A 34 -10.11 -12.17 10.61
N LEU A 35 -8.80 -11.99 10.79
CA LEU A 35 -8.07 -12.36 12.00
C LEU A 35 -7.80 -11.15 12.88
N SER A 36 -7.43 -10.03 12.25
CA SER A 36 -7.26 -8.78 12.96
C SER A 36 -7.48 -7.57 12.06
N VAL A 37 -7.89 -6.46 12.69
CA VAL A 37 -8.03 -5.14 12.09
C VAL A 37 -7.33 -4.15 13.01
N ARG A 38 -6.35 -3.42 12.49
CA ARG A 38 -5.65 -2.37 13.21
C ARG A 38 -6.05 -1.02 12.64
N ASP A 39 -6.59 -0.16 13.47
CA ASP A 39 -6.77 1.25 13.16
C ASP A 39 -5.40 1.95 13.29
N LEU A 40 -4.88 2.45 12.18
CA LEU A 40 -3.55 3.06 12.12
C LEU A 40 -3.56 4.53 12.58
N ASP A 41 -4.73 5.17 12.62
CA ASP A 41 -4.90 6.54 13.07
C ASP A 41 -5.02 6.60 14.59
N THR A 42 -5.69 5.62 15.21
CA THR A 42 -5.82 5.54 16.69
C THR A 42 -4.82 4.58 17.34
N GLY A 43 -4.22 3.67 16.56
CA GLY A 43 -3.33 2.63 17.05
C GLY A 43 -4.03 1.43 17.70
N ILE A 44 -5.37 1.42 17.75
CA ILE A 44 -6.15 0.34 18.36
C ILE A 44 -6.08 -0.92 17.46
N TRP A 45 -5.83 -2.08 18.08
CA TRP A 45 -5.72 -3.35 17.38
C TRP A 45 -6.81 -4.33 17.85
N TYR A 46 -7.76 -4.59 16.98
CA TYR A 46 -8.82 -5.58 17.18
C TYR A 46 -8.32 -6.92 16.65
N ARG A 47 -8.20 -7.92 17.52
CA ARG A 47 -7.64 -9.24 17.18
C ARG A 47 -8.47 -10.36 17.79
N ARG A 48 -8.65 -11.46 17.05
CA ARG A 48 -9.23 -12.70 17.60
C ARG A 48 -8.23 -13.39 18.53
N VAL A 49 -8.73 -13.94 19.63
CA VAL A 49 -7.89 -14.57 20.68
C VAL A 49 -7.26 -15.89 20.20
N GLU A 50 -7.94 -16.61 19.31
CA GLU A 50 -7.39 -17.84 18.72
C GLU A 50 -6.18 -17.52 17.83
N GLU A 51 -5.17 -18.38 17.91
CA GLU A 51 -4.05 -18.40 16.98
C GLU A 51 -4.43 -19.24 15.76
N PRO A 52 -4.84 -18.61 14.64
CA PRO A 52 -4.98 -19.33 13.40
C PRO A 52 -3.59 -19.84 12.99
N ARG A 53 -3.53 -21.06 12.48
CA ARG A 53 -2.35 -21.59 11.76
C ARG A 53 -2.62 -21.45 10.26
N GLY A 54 -1.57 -21.22 9.47
CA GLY A 54 -1.63 -21.12 8.00
C GLY A 54 -0.97 -19.88 7.43
N GLU A 55 -1.12 -19.67 6.11
CA GLU A 55 -0.72 -18.44 5.45
C GLU A 55 -1.73 -17.31 5.70
N PHE A 56 -1.22 -16.09 5.81
CA PHE A 56 -2.03 -14.90 6.07
C PHE A 56 -1.76 -13.85 5.00
N LEU A 57 -2.84 -13.20 4.56
CA LEU A 57 -2.76 -12.03 3.70
C LEU A 57 -2.93 -10.78 4.56
N ARG A 58 -2.07 -9.79 4.33
CA ARG A 58 -2.15 -8.48 4.95
C ARG A 58 -2.35 -7.43 3.87
N TRP A 59 -3.26 -6.50 4.12
CA TRP A 59 -3.53 -5.41 3.20
C TRP A 59 -3.97 -4.14 3.95
N LEU A 60 -3.84 -3.01 3.25
CA LEU A 60 -4.17 -1.68 3.75
C LEU A 60 -5.43 -1.17 3.06
N GLY A 61 -6.16 -0.28 3.73
CA GLY A 61 -7.26 0.43 3.10
C GLY A 61 -7.79 1.54 3.98
N ARG A 62 -8.89 2.17 3.52
CA ARG A 62 -9.58 3.24 4.25
C ARG A 62 -11.03 2.86 4.54
N VAL A 63 -11.48 3.17 5.75
CA VAL A 63 -12.87 2.91 6.13
C VAL A 63 -13.82 3.83 5.37
N VAL A 64 -14.76 3.24 4.64
CA VAL A 64 -15.85 3.91 3.94
C VAL A 64 -17.13 3.89 4.75
N ASP A 65 -17.41 2.78 5.45
CA ASP A 65 -18.56 2.66 6.33
C ASP A 65 -18.26 1.70 7.48
N CYS A 66 -18.81 1.98 8.66
CA CYS A 66 -18.69 1.12 9.84
C CYS A 66 -20.04 1.05 10.56
N THR A 67 -20.73 -0.07 10.41
CA THR A 67 -22.00 -0.33 11.07
C THR A 67 -21.83 -1.36 12.18
N VAL A 68 -22.05 -0.94 13.42
CA VAL A 68 -22.04 -1.83 14.60
C VAL A 68 -23.47 -2.16 14.99
N THR A 69 -23.85 -3.43 14.86
CA THR A 69 -25.15 -3.93 15.28
C THR A 69 -25.05 -4.46 16.70
N ILE A 70 -25.75 -3.78 17.61
CA ILE A 70 -25.81 -4.12 19.03
C ILE A 70 -27.21 -4.64 19.35
N GLY A 71 -27.32 -5.92 19.73
CA GLY A 71 -28.58 -6.56 20.11
C GLY A 71 -28.64 -8.05 19.70
N GLY A 72 -29.30 -8.90 20.50
CA GLY A 72 -29.43 -10.34 20.26
C GLY A 72 -28.32 -11.22 20.89
N HIS A 73 -28.19 -12.46 20.42
CA HIS A 73 -27.25 -13.48 20.94
C HIS A 73 -25.76 -13.25 20.58
N SER A 74 -25.45 -12.28 19.71
CA SER A 74 -24.07 -11.97 19.31
C SER A 74 -23.93 -10.55 18.78
N SER A 75 -22.80 -9.92 19.06
CA SER A 75 -22.40 -8.63 18.49
C SER A 75 -21.86 -8.81 17.06
N GLN A 76 -22.33 -8.00 16.11
CA GLN A 76 -21.84 -8.01 14.74
C GLN A 76 -21.43 -6.61 14.29
N THR A 77 -20.25 -6.49 13.68
CA THR A 77 -19.82 -5.29 12.97
C THR A 77 -19.67 -5.59 11.48
N THR A 78 -20.22 -4.72 10.65
CA THR A 78 -19.98 -4.68 9.21
C THR A 78 -19.10 -3.48 8.89
N LEU A 79 -17.93 -3.72 8.30
CA LEU A 79 -16.97 -2.68 7.92
C LEU A 79 -16.78 -2.70 6.40
N THR A 80 -17.00 -1.57 5.74
CA THR A 80 -16.69 -1.39 4.32
C THR A 80 -15.38 -0.63 4.22
N VAL A 81 -14.40 -1.20 3.52
CA VAL A 81 -13.06 -0.66 3.38
C VAL A 81 -12.74 -0.51 1.89
N ASP A 82 -12.37 0.69 1.46
CA ASP A 82 -11.71 0.86 0.16
C ASP A 82 -10.29 0.31 0.29
N ALA A 83 -10.09 -0.90 -0.23
CA ALA A 83 -8.83 -1.60 -0.15
C ALA A 83 -7.82 -1.01 -1.14
N ASP A 84 -6.65 -0.66 -0.62
CA ASP A 84 -5.50 -0.27 -1.42
C ASP A 84 -5.09 -1.50 -2.25
N ARG A 85 -4.99 -1.31 -3.57
CA ARG A 85 -4.62 -2.40 -4.50
C ARG A 85 -3.21 -2.95 -4.23
N ASP A 86 -2.41 -2.19 -3.50
CA ASP A 86 -1.00 -2.46 -3.23
C ASP A 86 -0.77 -2.60 -1.72
N GLY A 87 -1.12 -3.76 -1.17
CA GLY A 87 -0.79 -4.17 0.20
C GLY A 87 0.71 -4.30 0.49
N SER A 88 1.59 -3.62 -0.26
CA SER A 88 3.03 -3.58 -0.03
C SER A 88 3.58 -2.16 -0.11
N GLY A 89 3.31 -1.37 0.92
CA GLY A 89 3.94 -0.04 1.10
C GLY A 89 5.47 -0.10 1.12
N ALA A 90 6.06 -1.22 1.52
CA ALA A 90 7.51 -1.42 1.51
C ALA A 90 8.05 -1.72 0.10
N THR A 91 7.32 -2.53 -0.70
CA THR A 91 7.69 -2.77 -2.10
C THR A 91 7.45 -1.54 -2.96
N SER A 92 6.39 -0.76 -2.70
CA SER A 92 6.10 0.46 -3.46
C SER A 92 7.09 1.59 -3.16
N ALA A 93 7.48 1.79 -1.89
CA ALA A 93 8.53 2.75 -1.54
C ALA A 93 9.88 2.37 -2.15
N ARG A 94 10.25 1.09 -2.09
CA ARG A 94 11.50 0.59 -2.69
C ARG A 94 11.48 0.64 -4.21
N ALA A 95 10.33 0.38 -4.84
CA ALA A 95 10.14 0.55 -6.28
C ALA A 95 10.22 2.03 -6.69
N ALA A 96 9.66 2.94 -5.88
CA ALA A 96 9.75 4.37 -6.12
C ALA A 96 11.20 4.88 -6.00
N LEU A 97 11.95 4.42 -4.99
CA LEU A 97 13.38 4.75 -4.84
C LEU A 97 14.19 4.20 -6.02
N ASN A 98 14.00 2.93 -6.38
CA ASN A 98 14.69 2.33 -7.53
C ASN A 98 14.34 3.05 -8.85
N GLY A 99 13.10 3.50 -9.01
CA GLY A 99 12.67 4.29 -10.17
C GLY A 99 13.32 5.67 -10.23
N ALA A 100 13.52 6.32 -9.08
CA ALA A 100 14.23 7.59 -9.01
C ALA A 100 15.72 7.44 -9.37
N ASP A 101 16.38 6.39 -8.85
CA ASP A 101 17.78 6.09 -9.19
C ASP A 101 17.95 5.82 -10.69
N ALA A 102 17.04 5.03 -11.29
CA ALA A 102 17.04 4.76 -12.73
C ALA A 102 16.85 6.03 -13.57
N ALA A 103 16.01 6.98 -13.12
CA ALA A 103 15.82 8.26 -13.80
C ALA A 103 17.07 9.14 -13.73
N VAL A 104 17.78 9.13 -12.60
CA VAL A 104 19.06 9.85 -12.44
C VAL A 104 20.12 9.30 -13.39
N ASP A 105 20.25 7.97 -13.47
CA ASP A 105 21.21 7.34 -14.37
C ASP A 105 20.87 7.58 -15.84
N ALA A 106 19.59 7.57 -16.21
CA ALA A 106 19.14 7.92 -17.55
C ALA A 106 19.46 9.39 -17.90
N ALA A 107 19.27 10.31 -16.96
CA ALA A 107 19.60 11.72 -17.16
C ALA A 107 21.12 11.95 -17.31
N LYS A 108 21.96 11.24 -16.54
CA LYS A 108 23.42 11.28 -16.70
C LYS A 108 23.85 10.74 -18.05
N ALA A 109 23.29 9.61 -18.48
CA ALA A 109 23.58 9.03 -19.79
C ALA A 109 23.18 9.96 -20.95
N GLU A 110 22.10 10.71 -20.81
CA GLU A 110 21.71 11.74 -21.80
C GLU A 110 22.67 12.94 -21.78
N ALA A 111 23.10 13.39 -20.60
CA ALA A 111 24.09 14.46 -20.47
C ALA A 111 25.44 14.08 -21.09
N ASP A 112 25.90 12.83 -20.90
CA ASP A 112 27.12 12.31 -21.51
C ASP A 112 27.00 12.24 -23.04
N ARG A 113 25.81 11.89 -23.57
CA ARG A 113 25.53 11.92 -25.01
C ARG A 113 25.62 13.32 -25.61
N TRP A 114 25.27 14.36 -24.84
CA TRP A 114 25.23 15.73 -25.34
C TRP A 114 26.57 16.45 -25.26
N GLY A 115 27.59 15.80 -24.71
CA GLY A 115 28.97 16.31 -24.70
C GLY A 115 29.11 17.53 -23.81
N GLY A 116 29.40 17.31 -22.53
CA GLY A 116 29.77 18.38 -21.61
C GLY A 116 30.99 19.15 -22.12
N GLY A 117 30.77 20.40 -22.55
CA GLY A 117 31.68 21.54 -22.45
C GLY A 117 33.04 21.55 -23.16
N ASP A 118 33.60 20.41 -23.57
CA ASP A 118 34.99 20.31 -24.06
C ASP A 118 35.08 20.04 -25.57
N ARG A 119 34.14 20.60 -26.33
CA ARG A 119 34.34 20.72 -27.77
C ARG A 119 35.41 21.79 -27.98
N VAL A 120 36.66 21.37 -28.20
CA VAL A 120 37.76 22.26 -28.60
C VAL A 120 37.23 23.17 -29.71
N PRO A 121 37.23 24.51 -29.51
CA PRO A 121 36.76 25.43 -30.53
C PRO A 121 37.48 25.14 -31.85
N GLU A 122 36.73 25.04 -32.95
CA GLU A 122 37.34 24.87 -34.27
C GLU A 122 38.35 26.00 -34.49
N PRO A 123 39.60 25.70 -34.92
CA PRO A 123 40.58 26.75 -35.15
C PRO A 123 40.07 27.69 -36.26
N GLU A 124 40.14 28.99 -36.00
CA GLU A 124 39.70 30.00 -36.95
C GLU A 124 40.49 29.86 -38.27
N PRO A 125 39.82 29.90 -39.44
CA PRO A 125 40.50 29.73 -40.72
C PRO A 125 41.49 30.87 -40.96
N GLU A 126 42.70 30.52 -41.42
CA GLU A 126 43.76 31.46 -41.73
C GLU A 126 43.28 32.53 -42.72
N ARG A 127 43.25 33.78 -42.26
CA ARG A 127 42.96 34.94 -43.10
C ARG A 127 44.26 35.38 -43.76
N PHE A 128 44.42 35.08 -45.04
CA PHE A 128 45.48 35.67 -45.87
C PHE A 128 45.10 37.13 -46.18
N TRP A 129 46.01 38.05 -45.87
CA TRP A 129 45.96 39.47 -46.26
C TRP A 129 46.76 39.69 -47.54
#